data_AF-A0A7Y2ZM53-F1
#
_entry.id   AF-A0A7Y2ZM53-F1
#
_cell.length_a   1.000
_cell.length_b   1.000
_cell.length_c   1.000
_cell.angle_alpha   90.00
_cell.angle_beta   90.00
_cell.angle_gamma   90.00
#
_symmetry.space_group_name_H-M   'P 1'
#
loop_
_entity.id
_entity.type
_entity.pdbx_description
1 polymer ?
#
loop_
_entity_poly.entity_id
_entity_poly.type
_entity_poly.pdbx_seq_one_letter_code
_entity_poly.pdbx_strand_id
1 'polypeptide(L)' 'MKHAEELNSTLIRLDIEQPVWDMVFTVAPLVIIGSKEGEQYDLAPKHMATPLGFHNYFGFVCTPLHT' A
#
# COMPACT_ATOMS: atom_id res chain seq x y z
N MET A 1 25.26 10.65 16.33
CA MET A 1 25.34 11.52 15.12
C MET A 1 26.50 11.20 14.18
N LYS A 2 27.65 10.68 14.64
CA LYS A 2 28.78 10.34 13.74
C LYS A 2 28.58 9.12 12.82
N HIS A 3 27.70 8.17 13.16
CA HIS A 3 27.43 6.99 12.31
C HIS A 3 26.47 7.24 11.14
N ALA A 4 25.77 8.38 11.12
CA ALA A 4 24.85 8.70 10.01
C ALA A 4 25.57 9.35 8.81
N GLU A 5 26.72 10.02 9.03
CA GLU A 5 27.50 10.66 7.96
C GLU A 5 28.29 9.65 7.11
N GLU A 6 28.72 8.53 7.69
CA GLU A 6 29.54 7.53 7.00
C GLU A 6 28.74 6.57 6.10
N LEU A 7 27.41 6.45 6.31
CA LEU A 7 26.48 5.67 5.48
C LEU A 7 26.10 6.36 4.17
N ASN A 8 26.37 7.66 4.04
CA ASN A 8 25.89 8.48 2.93
C ASN A 8 26.63 8.22 1.60
N SER A 9 27.80 7.58 1.62
CA SER A 9 28.62 7.34 0.42
C SER A 9 28.19 6.12 -0.41
N THR A 10 27.28 5.27 0.09
CA THR A 10 26.86 4.01 -0.57
C THR A 10 25.38 3.99 -0.96
N LEU A 11 24.61 5.04 -0.65
CA LEU A 11 23.19 5.09 -0.97
C LEU A 11 22.97 5.61 -2.40
N ILE A 12 22.25 4.84 -3.21
CA ILE A 12 21.85 5.22 -4.57
C ILE A 12 20.43 5.79 -4.51
N ARG A 13 20.22 6.97 -5.10
CA ARG A 13 18.88 7.51 -5.28
C ARG A 13 18.16 6.73 -6.38
N LEU A 14 16.97 6.24 -6.06
CA LEU A 14 16.08 5.67 -7.06
C LEU A 14 15.39 6.81 -7.82
N ASP A 15 15.34 6.69 -9.13
CA ASP A 15 14.45 7.50 -9.96
C ASP A 15 13.01 7.06 -9.68
N ILE A 16 12.17 8.03 -9.34
CA ILE A 16 10.76 7.84 -8.97
C ILE A 16 9.81 8.60 -9.90
N GLU A 17 10.29 9.04 -11.08
CA GLU A 17 9.42 9.57 -12.13
C GLU A 17 8.40 8.52 -12.63
N GLN A 18 8.78 7.23 -12.55
CA GLN A 18 7.85 6.11 -12.68
C GLN A 18 7.57 5.47 -11.32
N PRO A 19 6.34 5.06 -11.01
CA PRO A 19 6.06 4.34 -9.78
C PRO A 19 6.92 3.09 -9.67
N VAL A 20 7.70 2.98 -8.59
CA VAL A 20 8.61 1.84 -8.35
C VAL A 20 7.87 0.49 -8.44
N TRP A 21 6.59 0.48 -8.08
CA TRP A 21 5.73 -0.69 -8.09
C TRP A 21 5.38 -1.20 -9.48
N ASP A 22 5.46 -0.37 -10.52
CA ASP A 22 5.21 -0.78 -11.91
C ASP A 22 6.42 -1.52 -12.51
N MET A 23 7.59 -1.42 -11.85
CA MET A 23 8.84 -2.05 -12.29
C MET A 23 9.09 -3.43 -11.67
N VAL A 24 8.26 -3.85 -10.71
CA VAL A 24 8.42 -5.13 -9.99
C VAL A 24 7.11 -5.90 -9.95
N PHE A 25 7.19 -7.22 -10.09
CA PHE A 25 6.02 -8.07 -9.91
C PHE A 25 5.63 -8.12 -8.44
N THR A 26 4.41 -7.68 -8.13
CA THR A 26 3.83 -7.79 -6.78
C THR A 26 2.65 -8.75 -6.80
N VAL A 27 2.46 -9.48 -5.69
CA VAL A 27 1.24 -10.27 -5.49
C VAL A 27 0.13 -9.31 -5.09
N ALA A 28 -0.94 -9.27 -5.89
CA ALA A 28 -2.12 -8.48 -5.61
C ALA A 28 -3.24 -9.40 -5.09
N PRO A 29 -3.45 -9.50 -3.76
CA PRO A 29 -4.50 -10.33 -3.21
C PRO A 29 -5.88 -9.74 -3.58
N LEU A 30 -6.78 -10.57 -4.11
CA LEU A 30 -8.15 -10.16 -4.35
C LEU A 30 -8.99 -10.37 -3.09
N VAL A 31 -9.42 -9.27 -2.47
CA VAL A 31 -10.29 -9.29 -1.30
C VAL A 31 -11.59 -8.54 -1.57
N ILE A 32 -12.65 -8.88 -0.84
CA ILE A 32 -13.90 -8.10 -0.80
C ILE A 32 -13.90 -7.30 0.52
N ILE A 33 -13.98 -5.98 0.40
CA ILE A 33 -14.16 -5.09 1.55
C ILE A 33 -15.64 -4.75 1.65
N GLY A 34 -16.22 -4.97 2.82
CA GLY A 34 -17.60 -4.62 3.11
C GLY A 34 -17.74 -3.54 4.17
N SER A 35 -18.65 -2.60 3.96
CA SER A 35 -19.14 -1.68 4.98
C SER A 35 -20.65 -1.86 5.16
N LYS A 36 -21.15 -1.45 6.33
CA LYS A 36 -22.57 -1.43 6.66
C LYS A 36 -22.95 -0.05 7.20
N GLU A 37 -23.94 0.57 6.60
CA GLU A 37 -24.53 1.84 7.02
C GLU A 37 -26.04 1.66 7.23
N GLY A 38 -26.49 1.67 8.49
CA GLY A 38 -27.87 1.27 8.79
C GLY A 38 -28.12 -0.17 8.34
N GLU A 39 -29.12 -0.40 7.49
CA GLU A 39 -29.39 -1.72 6.88
C GLU A 39 -28.77 -1.90 5.49
N GLN A 40 -28.06 -0.89 4.98
CA GLN A 40 -27.41 -0.96 3.67
C GLN A 40 -26.02 -1.56 3.78
N TYR A 41 -25.68 -2.43 2.84
CA TYR A 41 -24.35 -3.00 2.66
C TYR A 41 -23.71 -2.44 1.40
N ASP A 42 -22.43 -2.08 1.49
CA ASP A 42 -21.59 -1.79 0.34
C ASP A 42 -20.43 -2.81 0.32
N LEU A 43 -20.19 -3.42 -0.84
CA LEU A 43 -19.17 -4.44 -1.04
C LEU A 43 -18.34 -4.06 -2.26
N ALA A 44 -17.04 -3.88 -2.06
CA ALA A 44 -16.12 -3.51 -3.13
C ALA A 44 -14.95 -4.49 -3.22
N PRO A 45 -14.63 -5.03 -4.41
CA PRO A 45 -13.39 -5.76 -4.60
C PRO A 45 -12.19 -4.81 -4.53
N LYS A 46 -11.12 -5.24 -3.87
CA LYS A 46 -9.85 -4.51 -3.76
C LYS A 46 -8.69 -5.46 -4.00
N HIS A 47 -7.72 -5.02 -4.81
CA HIS A 47 -6.51 -5.77 -5.12
C HIS A 47 -5.24 -5.16 -4.49
N MET A 48 -5.34 -3.91 -4.00
CA MET A 48 -4.31 -3.26 -3.20
C MET A 48 -4.68 -3.39 -1.72
N ALA A 49 -4.33 -4.53 -1.12
CA ALA A 49 -4.62 -4.81 0.28
C ALA A 49 -3.46 -5.59 0.93
N THR A 50 -3.05 -5.20 2.13
CA THR A 50 -1.86 -5.76 2.79
C THR A 50 -1.91 -5.63 4.32
N PRO A 51 -1.31 -6.56 5.08
CA PRO A 51 -0.97 -6.34 6.49
C PRO A 51 -0.01 -5.15 6.65
N LEU A 52 -0.16 -4.38 7.73
CA LEU A 52 0.70 -3.22 8.05
C LEU A 52 1.78 -3.55 9.11
N GLY A 53 2.13 -4.84 9.26
CA GLY A 53 3.16 -5.31 10.17
C GLY A 53 2.83 -6.67 10.78
N PHE A 54 3.47 -7.00 11.91
CA PHE A 54 3.25 -8.25 12.64
C PHE A 54 2.02 -8.23 13.56
N HIS A 55 1.44 -7.07 13.80
CA HIS A 55 0.20 -6.92 14.55
C HIS A 55 -1.02 -6.99 13.63
N ASN A 56 -2.22 -6.96 14.22
CA ASN A 56 -3.49 -7.15 13.52
C ASN A 56 -3.97 -5.88 12.80
N TYR A 57 -3.08 -5.21 12.06
CA TYR A 57 -3.40 -4.06 11.23
C TYR A 57 -3.43 -4.46 9.77
N PHE A 58 -4.46 -4.03 9.06
CA PHE A 58 -4.67 -4.30 7.64
C PHE A 58 -5.04 -3.01 6.93
N GLY A 59 -4.40 -2.74 5.80
CA GLY A 59 -4.64 -1.57 4.97
C GLY A 59 -5.07 -1.97 3.57
N PHE A 60 -5.94 -1.16 2.96
CA PHE A 60 -6.30 -1.27 1.56
C PHE A 60 -6.46 0.13 0.95
N VAL A 61 -6.33 0.23 -0.38
CA VAL A 61 -6.43 1.51 -1.09
C VAL A 61 -7.82 1.65 -1.73
N CYS A 62 -8.46 2.78 -1.52
CA CYS A 62 -9.67 3.18 -2.22
C CYS A 62 -9.39 4.27 -3.25
N THR A 63 -10.15 4.26 -4.34
CA THR A 63 -10.22 5.40 -5.25
C THR A 63 -10.98 6.52 -4.53
N PRO A 64 -10.48 7.77 -4.53
CA PRO A 64 -11.19 8.89 -3.90
C PRO A 64 -12.50 9.23 -4.63
N LEU A 65 -12.61 8.80 -5.90
CA LEU A 65 -13.83 8.93 -6.69
C LEU A 65 -14.73 7.72 -6.42
N HIS A 66 -15.89 8.01 -5.84
CA HIS A 66 -17.07 7.16 -5.85
C HIS A 66 -18.09 7.85 -6.77
N THR A 67 -18.53 7.17 -7.82
CA THR A 67 -19.74 7.53 -8.60
C THR A 67 -20.86 6.60 -8.25
#